data_AF-A0A1Q5QVN0-F1
#
_entry.id   AF-A0A1Q5QVN0-F1
#
_cell.length_a   1.000
_cell.length_b   1.000
_cell.length_c   1.000
_cell.angle_alpha   90.00
_cell.angle_beta   90.00
_cell.angle_gamma   90.00
#
_symmetry.space_group_name_H-M   'P 1'
#
loop_
_entity.id
_entity.type
_entity.pdbx_description
1 polymer ?
#
loop_
_entity_poly.entity_id
_entity_poly.type
_entity_poly.pdbx_seq_one_letter_code
_entity_poly.pdbx_strand_id
1 'polypeptide(L)'
;MSLSNITLTAAVRQNLLSLQGTADLLATTQGRLATGKKVNSALDNPTNFFTAAGLDARASDISNLLDSIGNGVQVLQAANTGITSLSKLVDTAKSIANQALQQPSGYTSKASVAFTGANAAAGT
;
A
#
# COMPACT_ATOMS: atom_id res chain seq x y z
N MET A 1 -59.96 37.41 -37.73
CA MET A 1 -58.61 37.18 -38.31
C MET A 1 -58.25 35.74 -38.06
N SER A 2 -58.46 34.92 -39.09
CA SER A 2 -58.16 33.48 -39.08
C SER A 2 -56.67 33.32 -38.75
N LEU A 3 -56.36 32.57 -37.69
CA LEU A 3 -55.06 31.94 -37.58
C LEU A 3 -54.98 31.04 -38.82
N SER A 4 -54.28 31.51 -39.85
CA SER A 4 -53.83 30.67 -40.95
C SER A 4 -53.25 29.44 -40.30
N ASN A 5 -54.01 28.34 -40.36
CA ASN A 5 -53.57 27.02 -39.98
C ASN A 5 -52.27 26.82 -40.73
N ILE A 6 -51.13 27.03 -40.07
CA ILE A 6 -49.80 26.82 -40.64
C ILE A 6 -49.75 25.30 -40.82
N THR A 7 -50.34 24.87 -41.92
CA THR A 7 -50.41 23.49 -42.32
C THR A 7 -49.03 23.28 -42.91
N LEU A 8 -48.04 23.01 -42.05
CA LEU A 8 -46.71 22.65 -42.51
C LEU A 8 -46.91 21.56 -43.56
N THR A 9 -46.54 21.87 -44.79
CA THR A 9 -46.60 20.91 -45.89
C THR A 9 -45.84 19.66 -45.44
N ALA A 10 -46.30 18.47 -45.87
CA ALA A 10 -45.75 17.21 -45.36
C ALA A 10 -44.21 17.15 -45.46
N ALA A 11 -43.64 17.76 -46.50
CA ALA A 11 -42.20 17.90 -46.69
C ALA A 11 -41.49 18.75 -45.62
N VAL A 12 -42.09 19.88 -45.19
CA VAL A 12 -41.48 20.75 -44.16
C VAL A 12 -41.55 20.08 -42.78
N ARG A 13 -42.62 19.36 -42.45
CA ARG A 13 -42.68 18.56 -41.21
C ARG A 13 -41.64 17.44 -41.20
N GLN A 14 -41.46 16.75 -42.32
CA GLN A 14 -40.43 15.72 -42.43
C GLN A 14 -39.02 16.29 -42.24
N ASN A 15 -38.77 17.48 -42.78
CA ASN A 15 -37.50 18.16 -42.59
C ASN A 15 -37.29 18.60 -41.13
N LEU A 16 -38.32 19.17 -40.50
CA LEU A 16 -38.29 19.56 -39.08
C LEU A 16 -38.11 18.36 -38.15
N LEU A 17 -38.74 17.22 -38.43
CA LEU A 17 -38.54 15.99 -37.67
C LEU A 17 -37.10 15.48 -37.79
N SER A 18 -36.50 15.57 -38.99
CA SER A 18 -35.09 15.24 -39.22
C SER A 18 -34.15 16.18 -38.46
N LEU A 19 -34.42 17.49 -38.49
CA LEU A 19 -33.64 18.48 -37.75
C LEU A 19 -33.79 18.30 -36.24
N GLN A 20 -34.97 17.94 -35.75
CA GLN A 20 -35.21 17.63 -34.34
C GLN A 20 -34.43 16.39 -33.90
N GLY A 21 -34.49 15.30 -34.67
CA GLY A 21 -33.67 14.11 -34.39
C GLY A 21 -32.17 14.38 -34.45
N THR A 22 -31.73 15.25 -35.36
CA THR A 22 -30.32 15.68 -35.44
C THR A 22 -29.92 16.51 -34.21
N ALA A 23 -30.79 17.41 -33.75
CA ALA A 23 -30.55 18.21 -32.54
C ALA A 23 -30.46 17.32 -31.29
N ASP A 24 -31.32 16.31 -31.17
CA ASP A 24 -31.30 15.35 -30.04
C ASP A 24 -30.03 14.49 -30.05
N LEU A 25 -29.59 14.04 -31.23
CA LEU A 25 -28.33 13.29 -31.38
C LEU A 25 -27.13 14.16 -31.04
N LEU A 26 -27.15 15.43 -31.44
CA LEU A 26 -26.08 16.38 -31.16
C LEU A 26 -26.01 16.72 -29.66
N ALA A 27 -27.14 16.91 -28.99
CA ALA A 27 -27.21 17.09 -27.53
C ALA A 27 -26.67 15.87 -26.78
N THR A 28 -27.05 14.66 -27.21
CA THR A 28 -26.55 13.40 -26.62
C THR A 28 -25.04 13.25 -26.82
N THR A 29 -24.54 13.60 -28.01
CA THR A 29 -23.11 13.52 -28.34
C THR A 29 -22.32 14.53 -27.53
N GLN A 30 -22.78 15.77 -27.41
CA GLN A 30 -22.16 16.78 -26.54
C GLN A 30 -22.13 16.31 -25.08
N GLY A 31 -23.22 15.71 -24.59
CA GLY A 31 -23.26 15.13 -23.26
C GLY A 31 -22.23 14.01 -23.05
N ARG A 32 -22.06 13.12 -24.02
CA ARG A 32 -21.04 12.05 -23.97
C ARG A 32 -19.61 12.59 -24.06
N LEU A 33 -19.38 13.62 -24.86
CA LEU A 33 -18.06 14.26 -24.98
C LEU A 33 -17.67 15.03 -23.72
N ALA A 34 -18.63 15.73 -23.09
CA ALA A 34 -18.38 16.49 -21.87
C ALA A 34 -18.06 15.59 -20.67
N THR A 35 -18.70 14.43 -20.56
CA THR A 35 -18.47 13.49 -19.44
C THR A 35 -17.43 12.41 -19.75
N GLY A 36 -17.11 12.21 -21.03
CA GLY A 36 -16.31 11.06 -21.50
C GLY A 36 -17.02 9.70 -21.33
N LYS A 37 -18.25 9.66 -20.81
CA LYS A 37 -18.99 8.42 -20.52
C LYS A 37 -20.00 8.16 -21.64
N LYS A 38 -19.99 6.93 -22.17
CA LYS A 38 -20.98 6.47 -23.17
C LYS A 38 -22.40 6.44 -22.60
N VAL A 39 -22.54 6.15 -21.31
CA VAL A 39 -23.81 6.03 -20.58
C VAL A 39 -23.75 7.02 -19.42
N ASN A 40 -24.54 8.09 -19.51
CA ASN A 40 -24.52 9.17 -18.51
C ASN A 40 -25.62 9.03 -17.48
N SER A 41 -26.71 8.36 -17.83
CA SER A 41 -27.87 8.17 -16.95
C SER A 41 -28.35 6.74 -16.97
N ALA A 42 -29.12 6.36 -15.95
CA ALA A 42 -29.81 5.08 -15.90
C ALA A 42 -30.86 4.91 -17.01
N LEU A 43 -31.33 6.01 -17.63
CA LEU A 43 -32.25 5.99 -18.78
C LEU A 43 -31.55 5.57 -20.07
N ASP A 44 -30.25 5.87 -20.22
CA ASP A 44 -29.47 5.47 -21.41
C ASP A 44 -29.22 3.96 -21.44
N ASN A 45 -28.80 3.40 -20.30
CA ASN A 45 -28.61 1.96 -20.10
C ASN A 45 -28.49 1.66 -18.60
N PRO A 46 -29.52 1.10 -17.94
CA PRO A 46 -29.49 0.90 -16.50
C PRO A 46 -28.42 -0.10 -16.08
N THR A 47 -28.27 -1.22 -16.80
CA THR A 47 -27.28 -2.27 -16.48
C THR A 47 -25.86 -1.71 -16.46
N ASN A 48 -25.47 -0.98 -17.51
CA ASN A 48 -24.12 -0.44 -17.62
C ASN A 48 -23.89 0.71 -16.63
N PHE A 49 -24.89 1.56 -16.39
CA PHE A 49 -24.79 2.67 -15.44
C PHE A 49 -24.56 2.16 -14.02
N PHE A 50 -25.38 1.21 -13.55
CA PHE A 50 -25.24 0.65 -12.20
C PHE A 50 -24.01 -0.24 -12.05
N THR A 51 -23.60 -0.96 -13.10
CA THR A 51 -22.33 -1.71 -13.08
C THR A 51 -21.15 -0.77 -12.93
N ALA A 52 -21.11 0.32 -13.71
CA ALA A 52 -20.05 1.32 -13.60
C ALA A 52 -20.04 1.99 -12.22
N ALA A 53 -21.21 2.36 -11.68
CA ALA A 53 -21.33 2.93 -10.34
C ALA A 53 -20.82 1.97 -9.24
N GLY A 54 -21.11 0.67 -9.36
CA GLY A 54 -20.57 -0.34 -8.43
C GLY A 54 -19.05 -0.50 -8.55
N LEU A 55 -18.50 -0.41 -9.76
CA LEU A 55 -17.05 -0.45 -9.99
C LEU A 55 -16.36 0.81 -9.43
N ASP A 56 -16.96 1.99 -9.58
CA ASP A 56 -16.44 3.25 -9.01
C ASP A 56 -16.39 3.17 -7.48
N ALA A 57 -17.44 2.65 -6.83
CA ALA A 57 -17.45 2.42 -5.38
C ALA A 57 -16.35 1.45 -4.94
N ARG A 58 -16.21 0.32 -5.63
CA ARG A 58 -15.16 -0.66 -5.35
C ARG A 58 -13.75 -0.09 -5.54
N ALA A 59 -13.54 0.75 -6.55
CA ALA A 59 -12.25 1.41 -6.76
C ALA A 59 -11.89 2.33 -5.58
N SER A 60 -12.87 3.07 -5.05
CA SER A 60 -12.70 3.88 -3.85
C SER A 60 -12.34 3.03 -2.63
N ASP A 61 -13.03 1.90 -2.43
CA ASP A 61 -12.74 0.97 -1.34
C ASP A 61 -11.32 0.38 -1.45
N ILE A 62 -10.91 0.01 -2.67
CA ILE A 62 -9.55 -0.47 -2.94
C ILE A 62 -8.52 0.62 -2.63
N SER A 63 -8.79 1.89 -2.95
CA SER A 63 -7.89 3.00 -2.62
C SER A 63 -7.71 3.15 -1.10
N ASN A 64 -8.80 3.04 -0.32
CA ASN A 64 -8.75 3.10 1.14
C ASN A 64 -8.01 1.89 1.73
N LEU A 65 -8.23 0.70 1.16
CA LEU A 65 -7.52 -0.52 1.53
C LEU A 65 -6.02 -0.40 1.22
N LEU A 66 -5.65 0.17 0.08
CA LEU A 66 -4.26 0.36 -0.32
C LEU A 66 -3.52 1.27 0.65
N ASP A 67 -4.16 2.36 1.10
CA ASP A 67 -3.58 3.24 2.13
C ASP A 67 -3.39 2.50 3.46
N SER A 68 -4.40 1.72 3.88
CA SER A 68 -4.31 0.89 5.09
C SER A 68 -3.19 -0.15 5.01
N ILE A 69 -3.02 -0.77 3.84
CA ILE A 69 -1.91 -1.69 3.57
C ILE A 69 -0.57 -0.95 3.59
N GLY A 70 -0.49 0.26 3.01
CA GLY A 70 0.71 1.10 3.06
C GLY A 70 1.15 1.39 4.50
N ASN A 71 0.21 1.75 5.36
CA ASN A 71 0.45 1.90 6.80
C ASN A 71 0.90 0.58 7.45
N GLY A 72 0.25 -0.54 7.13
CA GLY A 72 0.63 -1.86 7.62
C GLY A 72 2.04 -2.30 7.20
N VAL A 73 2.47 -1.99 5.97
CA VAL A 73 3.81 -2.28 5.47
C VAL A 73 4.86 -1.49 6.26
N GLN A 74 4.60 -0.23 6.59
CA GLN A 74 5.52 0.56 7.43
C GLN A 74 5.67 -0.05 8.83
N VAL A 75 4.57 -0.51 9.43
CA VAL A 75 4.60 -1.22 10.72
C VAL A 75 5.41 -2.51 10.62
N LEU A 76 5.19 -3.31 9.57
CA LEU A 76 5.95 -4.54 9.34
C LEU A 76 7.45 -4.25 9.11
N GLN A 77 7.79 -3.16 8.43
CA GLN A 77 9.17 -2.76 8.22
C GLN A 77 9.84 -2.37 9.55
N ALA A 78 9.16 -1.58 10.40
CA ALA A 78 9.66 -1.24 11.73
C ALA A 78 9.83 -2.49 12.60
N ALA A 79 8.87 -3.42 12.56
CA ALA A 79 8.96 -4.70 13.25
C ALA A 79 10.17 -5.53 12.75
N ASN A 80 10.42 -5.57 11.44
CA ASN A 80 11.56 -6.26 10.85
C ASN A 80 12.90 -5.69 11.34
N THR A 81 13.03 -4.35 11.41
CA THR A 81 14.22 -3.70 11.97
C THR A 81 14.39 -4.00 13.46
N GLY A 82 13.28 -4.02 14.22
CA GLY A 82 13.27 -4.41 15.63
C GLY A 82 13.78 -5.84 15.84
N ILE A 83 13.24 -6.80 15.10
CA ILE A 83 13.65 -8.22 15.15
C ILE A 83 15.13 -8.38 14.76
N THR A 84 15.59 -7.67 13.73
CA THR A 84 17.01 -7.70 13.32
C THR A 84 17.91 -7.21 14.46
N SER A 85 17.52 -6.14 15.14
CA SER A 85 18.27 -5.60 16.29
C SER A 85 18.30 -6.60 17.46
N LEU A 86 17.18 -7.27 17.73
CA LEU A 86 17.11 -8.33 18.73
C LEU A 86 17.99 -9.53 18.38
N SER A 87 18.06 -9.94 17.11
CA SER A 87 18.98 -11.01 16.69
C SER A 87 20.43 -10.65 16.98
N LYS A 88 20.85 -9.43 16.63
CA LYS A 88 22.21 -8.94 16.92
C LYS A 88 22.51 -8.91 18.41
N LEU A 89 21.52 -8.54 19.23
CA LEU A 89 21.65 -8.56 20.69
C LEU A 89 21.85 -9.99 21.21
N VAL A 90 21.07 -10.95 20.70
CA VAL A 90 21.21 -12.37 21.07
C VAL A 90 22.58 -12.92 20.65
N ASP A 91 23.07 -12.56 19.46
CA ASP A 91 24.41 -12.98 19.00
C ASP A 91 25.52 -12.40 19.86
N THR A 92 25.40 -11.13 20.25
CA THR A 92 26.33 -10.48 21.19
C THR A 92 26.29 -11.14 22.56
N ALA A 93 25.09 -11.43 23.08
CA ALA A 93 24.92 -12.12 24.35
C ALA A 93 25.53 -13.53 24.32
N LYS A 94 25.37 -14.28 23.23
CA LYS A 94 26.04 -15.57 23.03
C LYS A 94 27.57 -15.42 23.02
N SER A 95 28.09 -14.40 22.34
CA SER A 95 29.55 -14.12 22.33
C SER A 95 30.07 -13.85 23.74
N ILE A 96 29.38 -13.00 24.50
CA ILE A 96 29.73 -12.70 25.90
C ILE A 96 29.63 -13.98 26.77
N ALA A 97 28.57 -14.77 26.61
CA ALA A 97 28.42 -16.03 27.35
C ALA A 97 29.56 -17.02 27.03
N ASN A 98 29.97 -17.13 25.77
CA ASN A 98 31.11 -17.94 25.37
C ASN A 98 32.44 -17.39 25.90
N GLN A 99 32.63 -16.07 25.90
CA GLN A 99 33.80 -15.43 26.53
C GLN A 99 33.86 -15.71 28.03
N ALA A 100 32.73 -15.61 28.73
CA ALA A 100 32.61 -15.92 30.14
C ALA A 100 32.87 -17.40 30.45
N LEU A 101 32.42 -18.32 29.58
CA LEU A 101 32.70 -19.76 29.70
C LEU A 101 34.20 -20.08 29.51
N GLN A 102 34.88 -19.30 28.67
CA GLN A 102 36.33 -19.45 28.41
C GLN A 102 37.21 -18.74 29.45
N GLN A 103 36.67 -17.84 30.27
CA GLN A 103 37.41 -17.28 31.39
C GLN A 103 37.70 -18.40 32.40
N PRO A 104 38.97 -18.74 32.68
CA PRO A 104 39.30 -19.74 33.68
C PRO A 104 38.80 -19.24 35.03
N SER A 105 37.96 -20.02 35.72
CA SER A 105 37.64 -19.79 37.13
C SER A 105 38.96 -19.72 37.90
N GLY A 106 39.31 -18.51 38.31
CA GLY A 106 40.64 -18.13 38.73
C GLY A 106 41.13 -18.95 39.92
N TYR A 107 41.96 -19.94 39.64
CA TYR A 107 43.06 -20.34 40.51
C TYR A 107 44.24 -20.71 39.61
N THR A 108 44.93 -19.69 39.07
CA THR A 108 46.31 -19.93 38.64
C THR A 108 47.12 -20.10 39.92
N SER A 109 47.70 -21.29 40.12
CA SER A 109 48.72 -21.50 41.14
C SER A 109 49.90 -20.56 40.86
N LYS A 110 49.82 -19.32 41.35
CA LYS A 110 50.85 -18.28 41.21
C LYS A 110 51.39 -17.87 42.59
N ALA A 111 51.55 -18.84 43.48
CA ALA A 111 52.34 -18.67 44.69
C ALA A 111 53.07 -19.97 45.03
N SER A 112 53.89 -20.50 44.11
CA SER A 112 55.04 -21.32 44.51
C SER A 112 56.21 -20.37 44.77
N VAL A 113 56.35 -19.93 46.02
CA VAL A 113 57.61 -19.35 46.50
C VAL A 113 58.63 -20.49 46.59
N ALA A 114 59.54 -20.56 45.63
CA ALA A 114 60.71 -21.43 45.71
C ALA A 114 61.67 -20.85 46.76
N PHE A 115 61.74 -21.47 47.94
CA PHE A 115 62.77 -21.16 48.93
C PHE A 115 64.10 -21.77 48.46
N THR A 116 64.92 -20.98 47.76
CA THR A 116 66.33 -21.31 47.50
C THR A 116 67.18 -20.67 48.58
N GLY A 117 67.31 -21.31 49.74
CA GLY A 117 68.05 -20.77 50.88
C GLY A 117 68.84 -21.85 51.61
N ALA A 118 70.16 -21.86 51.34
CA ALA A 118 71.25 -22.44 52.14
C ALA A 118 71.50 -23.96 52.10
N ASN A 119 72.12 -24.41 51.00
CA ASN A 119 73.23 -25.35 51.11
C ASN A 119 74.50 -24.53 51.39
N ALA A 120 74.87 -24.30 52.65
CA ALA A 120 76.21 -23.83 53.00
C ALA A 120 76.59 -24.21 54.45
N ALA A 121 77.71 -24.94 54.53
CA ALA A 121 78.64 -25.05 55.65
C ALA A 121 78.32 -25.99 56.82
N ALA A 122 78.92 -27.18 56.73
CA ALA A 122 79.76 -27.86 57.72
C ALA A 122 79.90 -27.26 59.13
N GLY A 123 79.77 -28.13 60.15
CA GLY A 123 80.28 -27.86 61.50
C GLY A 123 79.82 -28.90 62.53
N THR A 124 80.69 -29.88 62.79
CA THR A 124 80.78 -30.82 63.94
C THR A 124 79.52 -31.50 64.46
#